data_AF-A0A3B8RT02-F1
#
_entry.id   AF-A0A3B8RT02-F1
#
_cell.length_a   1.000
_cell.length_b   1.000
_cell.length_c   1.000
_cell.angle_alpha   90.00
_cell.angle_beta   90.00
_cell.angle_gamma   90.00
#
_symmetry.space_group_name_H-M   'P 1'
#
loop_
_entity.id
_entity.type
_entity.pdbx_description
1 polymer ?
#
loop_
_entity_poly.entity_id
_entity_poly.type
_entity_poly.pdbx_seq_one_letter_code
_entity_poly.pdbx_strand_id
1 'polypeptide(L)'
;MSTYITALEEYNHEDENGKSRLIYAYFGLAIYFSQVLEETFSILLWTDKIFKKKVKTNREVNEIIDVIENSKKTMGVFINEVKQSYSLTENLATDLKSILDKRNYIVHKYFKIEIQKTFTDFGKKEMLKYFGDFIDEVKRIDSELNSYYSKYTNKMGLTEQRIEEIMTEMKKEELDRINNYS
;
A
#
# COMPACT_ATOMS: atom_id res chain seq x y z
N MET A 1 7.11 -15.60 10.13
CA MET A 1 6.35 -15.53 11.39
C MET A 1 5.21 -14.54 11.17
N SER A 2 3.97 -14.85 11.59
CA SER A 2 2.84 -13.93 11.36
C SER A 2 2.98 -12.69 12.25
N THR A 3 2.43 -11.56 11.79
CA THR A 3 2.48 -10.30 12.55
C THR A 3 1.84 -10.46 13.92
N TYR A 4 0.78 -11.28 14.05
CA TYR A 4 0.15 -11.55 15.35
C TYR A 4 1.07 -12.31 16.33
N ILE A 5 1.85 -13.30 15.87
CA ILE A 5 2.73 -14.05 16.77
C ILE A 5 3.81 -13.14 17.35
N THR A 6 4.42 -12.30 16.52
CA THR A 6 5.35 -11.27 16.98
C THR A 6 4.70 -10.31 17.97
N ALA A 7 3.49 -9.82 17.67
CA ALA A 7 2.74 -8.95 18.58
C ALA A 7 2.46 -9.60 19.93
N LEU A 8 2.14 -10.90 19.93
CA LEU A 8 1.83 -11.64 21.14
C LEU A 8 3.08 -11.89 21.99
N GLU A 9 4.21 -12.19 21.35
CA GLU A 9 5.50 -12.30 22.03
C GLU A 9 5.87 -10.97 22.71
N GLU A 10 5.81 -9.86 21.98
CA GLU A 10 6.04 -8.51 22.54
C GLU A 10 5.09 -8.22 23.70
N TYR A 11 3.79 -8.51 23.53
CA TYR A 11 2.75 -8.26 24.53
C TYR A 11 3.01 -8.97 25.87
N ASN A 12 3.52 -10.20 25.82
CA ASN A 12 3.76 -11.00 27.02
C ASN A 12 4.97 -10.50 27.84
N HIS A 13 5.84 -9.67 27.25
CA HIS A 13 7.00 -9.08 27.93
C HIS A 13 6.73 -7.67 28.48
N GLU A 14 5.54 -7.12 28.25
CA GLU A 14 5.16 -5.77 28.65
C GLU A 14 4.38 -5.73 29.97
N ASP A 15 4.51 -4.63 30.70
CA ASP A 15 3.61 -4.30 31.81
C ASP A 15 2.22 -3.86 31.30
N GLU A 16 1.25 -3.61 32.19
CA GLU A 16 -0.12 -3.27 31.75
C GLU A 16 -0.21 -1.97 30.93
N ASN A 17 0.68 -1.01 31.17
CA ASN A 17 0.76 0.22 30.38
C ASN A 17 1.37 -0.06 29.00
N GLY A 18 2.45 -0.85 28.96
CA GLY A 18 3.13 -1.33 27.78
C GLY A 18 2.20 -2.11 26.86
N LYS A 19 1.44 -3.07 27.41
CA LYS A 19 0.40 -3.82 26.70
C LYS A 19 -0.62 -2.91 26.01
N SER A 20 -1.03 -1.84 26.68
CA SER A 20 -2.00 -0.87 26.12
C SER A 20 -1.37 -0.03 25.00
N ARG A 21 -0.12 0.42 25.17
CA ARG A 21 0.65 1.10 24.12
C ARG A 21 0.86 0.22 22.90
N LEU A 22 1.13 -1.07 23.11
CA LEU A 22 1.36 -2.02 22.04
C LEU A 22 0.13 -2.18 21.13
N ILE A 23 -1.07 -2.22 21.71
CA ILE A 23 -2.33 -2.24 20.94
C ILE A 23 -2.42 -1.01 20.02
N TYR A 24 -2.09 0.18 20.53
CA TYR A 24 -2.09 1.41 19.74
C TYR A 24 -0.99 1.40 18.67
N ALA A 25 0.16 0.80 18.95
CA ALA A 25 1.23 0.64 17.97
C ALA A 25 0.80 -0.26 16.80
N TYR A 26 0.19 -1.41 17.08
CA TYR A 26 -0.31 -2.32 16.03
C TYR A 26 -1.53 -1.76 15.30
N PHE A 27 -2.37 -0.98 15.97
CA PHE A 27 -3.38 -0.17 15.29
C PHE A 27 -2.73 0.82 14.31
N GLY A 28 -1.74 1.59 14.75
CA GLY A 28 -1.00 2.52 13.90
C GLY A 28 -0.33 1.82 12.72
N LEU A 29 0.24 0.64 12.95
CA LEU A 29 0.84 -0.19 11.89
C LEU A 29 -0.20 -0.66 10.87
N ALA A 30 -1.40 -1.05 11.32
CA ALA A 30 -2.51 -1.38 10.41
C ALA A 30 -2.97 -0.17 9.58
N ILE A 31 -3.03 1.03 10.18
CA ILE A 31 -3.33 2.27 9.45
C ILE A 31 -2.24 2.57 8.43
N TYR A 32 -0.96 2.46 8.80
CA TYR A 32 0.16 2.66 7.89
C TYR A 32 0.08 1.72 6.68
N PHE A 33 -0.11 0.42 6.90
CA PHE A 33 -0.24 -0.53 5.78
C PHE A 33 -1.49 -0.26 4.92
N SER A 34 -2.57 0.25 5.51
CA SER A 34 -3.73 0.70 4.73
C SER A 34 -3.38 1.85 3.77
N GLN A 35 -2.58 2.82 4.22
CA GLN A 35 -2.13 3.94 3.40
C GLN A 35 -1.14 3.49 2.32
N VAL A 36 -0.25 2.54 2.64
CA VAL A 36 0.64 1.93 1.64
C VAL A 36 -0.16 1.28 0.52
N LEU A 37 -1.21 0.53 0.85
CA LEU A 37 -2.06 -0.08 -0.17
C LEU A 37 -2.80 0.97 -1.02
N GLU A 38 -3.30 2.04 -0.40
CA GLU A 38 -3.89 3.18 -1.12
C GLU A 38 -2.91 3.80 -2.12
N GLU A 39 -1.65 3.96 -1.72
CA GLU A 39 -0.58 4.48 -2.58
C GLU A 39 -0.26 3.50 -3.72
N THR A 40 -0.22 2.19 -3.46
CA THR A 40 -0.07 1.17 -4.51
C THR A 40 -1.16 1.30 -5.57
N PHE A 41 -2.41 1.60 -5.20
CA PHE A 41 -3.49 1.88 -6.16
C PHE A 41 -3.24 3.14 -7.00
N SER A 42 -2.80 4.22 -6.37
CA SER A 42 -2.43 5.45 -7.08
C SER A 42 -1.36 5.17 -8.13
N ILE A 43 -0.29 4.47 -7.74
CA ILE A 43 0.82 4.06 -8.61
C ILE A 43 0.32 3.26 -9.81
N LEU A 44 -0.50 2.24 -9.58
CA LEU A 44 -1.07 1.43 -10.65
C LEU A 44 -1.85 2.29 -11.65
N LEU A 45 -2.63 3.26 -11.18
CA LEU A 45 -3.48 4.09 -12.01
C LEU A 45 -2.73 5.14 -12.81
N TRP A 46 -1.82 5.90 -12.19
CA TRP A 46 -1.08 6.91 -12.94
C TRP A 46 -0.12 6.22 -13.92
N THR A 47 0.44 5.07 -13.57
CA THR A 47 1.24 4.25 -14.50
C THR A 47 0.43 3.84 -15.73
N ASP A 48 -0.76 3.28 -15.52
CA ASP A 48 -1.66 2.90 -16.62
C ASP A 48 -1.99 4.08 -17.54
N LYS A 49 -2.32 5.24 -16.96
CA LYS A 49 -2.65 6.45 -17.71
C LYS A 49 -1.47 7.02 -18.49
N ILE A 50 -0.27 7.02 -17.91
CA ILE A 50 0.96 7.48 -18.58
C ILE A 50 1.20 6.64 -19.83
N PHE A 51 1.13 5.31 -19.73
CA PHE A 51 1.34 4.42 -20.87
C PHE A 51 0.24 4.55 -21.92
N LYS A 52 -1.04 4.57 -21.52
CA LYS A 52 -2.16 4.72 -22.47
C LYS A 52 -2.13 6.04 -23.24
N LYS A 53 -1.75 7.13 -22.57
CA LYS A 53 -1.65 8.47 -23.19
C LYS A 53 -0.34 8.69 -23.95
N LYS A 54 0.63 7.76 -23.87
CA LYS A 54 1.97 7.88 -24.48
C LYS A 54 2.62 9.22 -24.14
N VAL A 55 2.53 9.58 -22.86
CA VAL A 55 3.04 10.86 -22.33
C VAL A 55 4.52 11.00 -22.64
N LYS A 56 4.96 12.21 -23.01
CA LYS A 56 6.35 12.46 -23.42
C LYS A 56 7.08 13.47 -22.54
N THR A 57 6.37 14.20 -21.69
CA THR A 57 6.96 15.28 -20.88
C THR A 57 6.69 15.10 -19.39
N ASN A 58 7.63 15.54 -18.55
CA ASN A 58 7.47 15.51 -17.09
C ASN A 58 6.26 16.32 -16.62
N ARG A 59 5.91 17.41 -17.33
CA ARG A 59 4.72 18.21 -17.02
C ARG A 59 3.44 17.38 -17.16
N GLU A 60 3.28 16.67 -18.27
CA GLU A 60 2.11 15.82 -18.51
C GLU A 60 2.05 14.63 -17.53
N VAL A 61 3.21 14.10 -17.11
CA VAL A 61 3.29 13.07 -16.06
C VAL A 61 2.75 13.63 -14.75
N ASN A 62 3.27 14.77 -14.31
CA ASN A 62 2.86 15.41 -13.06
C ASN A 62 1.36 15.76 -13.08
N GLU A 63 0.84 16.25 -14.20
CA GLU A 63 -0.61 16.52 -14.34
C GLU A 63 -1.47 15.27 -14.15
N ILE A 64 -1.00 14.09 -14.59
CA ILE A 64 -1.72 12.82 -14.38
C ILE A 64 -1.67 12.40 -12.91
N ILE A 65 -0.49 12.50 -12.29
CA ILE A 65 -0.27 12.18 -10.88
C ILE A 65 -1.15 13.09 -10.01
N ASP A 66 -1.07 14.41 -10.21
CA ASP A 66 -1.84 15.41 -9.47
C ASP A 66 -3.34 15.16 -9.54
N VAL A 67 -3.86 14.78 -10.71
CA VAL A 67 -5.30 14.48 -10.89
C VAL A 67 -5.74 13.24 -10.09
N ILE A 68 -4.85 12.26 -9.93
CA ILE A 68 -5.14 11.03 -9.18
C ILE A 68 -4.98 11.27 -7.67
N GLU A 69 -3.86 11.86 -7.25
CA GLU A 69 -3.55 12.10 -5.83
C GLU A 69 -4.48 13.12 -5.19
N ASN A 70 -4.86 14.19 -5.91
CA ASN A 70 -5.82 15.18 -5.41
C ASN A 70 -7.28 14.76 -5.62
N SER A 71 -7.51 13.54 -6.12
CA SER A 71 -8.87 13.06 -6.35
C SER A 71 -9.58 12.80 -5.02
N LYS A 72 -10.86 13.19 -4.94
CA LYS A 72 -11.76 12.74 -3.86
C LYS A 72 -12.24 11.30 -4.06
N LYS A 73 -11.76 10.60 -5.09
CA LYS A 73 -12.10 9.21 -5.34
C LYS A 73 -11.53 8.33 -4.22
N THR A 74 -12.32 7.37 -3.77
CA THR A 74 -11.90 6.41 -2.75
C THR A 74 -11.21 5.22 -3.39
N MET A 75 -10.41 4.49 -2.61
CA MET A 75 -9.79 3.22 -3.03
C MET A 75 -10.79 2.24 -3.66
N GLY A 76 -12.06 2.24 -3.22
CA GLY A 76 -13.13 1.45 -3.84
C GLY A 76 -13.41 1.77 -5.31
N VAL A 77 -13.27 3.02 -5.73
CA VAL A 77 -13.37 3.42 -7.15
C VAL A 77 -12.14 2.94 -7.92
N PHE A 78 -10.95 3.05 -7.31
CA PHE A 78 -9.69 2.65 -7.92
C PHE A 78 -9.58 1.14 -8.14
N ILE A 79 -10.17 0.31 -7.26
CA ILE A 79 -10.20 -1.16 -7.45
C ILE A 79 -10.81 -1.54 -8.81
N ASN A 80 -11.93 -0.91 -9.20
CA ASN A 80 -12.59 -1.21 -10.47
C ASN A 80 -11.74 -0.76 -11.68
N GLU A 81 -11.13 0.41 -11.60
CA GLU A 81 -10.24 0.92 -12.66
C GLU A 81 -9.00 0.02 -12.80
N VAL A 82 -8.31 -0.31 -11.70
CA VAL A 82 -7.13 -1.18 -11.70
C VAL A 82 -7.48 -2.60 -12.17
N LYS A 83 -8.62 -3.15 -11.74
CA LYS A 83 -9.11 -4.46 -12.18
C LYS A 83 -9.16 -4.54 -13.71
N GLN A 84 -9.70 -3.52 -14.36
CA GLN A 84 -9.79 -3.47 -15.82
C GLN A 84 -8.42 -3.27 -16.47
N SER A 85 -7.61 -2.33 -15.98
CA SER A 85 -6.31 -2.00 -16.59
C SER A 85 -5.29 -3.13 -16.47
N TYR A 86 -5.26 -3.83 -15.34
CA TYR A 86 -4.28 -4.89 -15.06
C TYR A 86 -4.84 -6.30 -15.26
N SER A 87 -6.11 -6.43 -15.66
CA SER A 87 -6.79 -7.73 -15.81
C SER A 87 -6.70 -8.58 -14.54
N LEU A 88 -6.98 -7.97 -13.38
CA LEU A 88 -6.95 -8.66 -12.09
C LEU A 88 -8.01 -9.79 -12.07
N THR A 89 -7.69 -10.90 -11.41
CA THR A 89 -8.65 -11.99 -11.23
C THR A 89 -9.84 -11.57 -10.36
N GLU A 90 -10.98 -12.24 -10.53
CA GLU A 90 -12.15 -12.01 -9.67
C GLU A 90 -11.86 -12.30 -8.18
N ASN A 91 -11.02 -13.30 -7.91
CA ASN A 91 -10.60 -13.63 -6.55
C ASN A 91 -9.83 -12.46 -5.92
N LEU A 92 -8.84 -11.92 -6.62
CA LEU A 92 -8.06 -10.78 -6.12
C LEU A 92 -8.93 -9.52 -5.95
N ALA A 93 -9.85 -9.27 -6.88
CA ALA A 93 -10.80 -8.16 -6.75
C ALA A 93 -11.72 -8.31 -5.52
N THR A 94 -12.12 -9.55 -5.21
CA THR A 94 -12.92 -9.88 -4.02
C THR A 94 -12.12 -9.68 -2.74
N ASP A 95 -10.88 -10.17 -2.70
CA ASP A 95 -9.96 -9.99 -1.59
C ASP A 95 -9.69 -8.49 -1.31
N LEU A 96 -9.48 -7.71 -2.37
CA LEU A 96 -9.30 -6.26 -2.28
C LEU A 96 -10.50 -5.53 -1.68
N LYS A 97 -11.71 -5.95 -2.05
CA LYS A 97 -12.94 -5.40 -1.49
C LYS A 97 -13.07 -5.75 0.00
N SER A 98 -12.74 -6.98 0.37
CA SER A 98 -12.67 -7.42 1.77
C SER A 98 -11.67 -6.58 2.60
N ILE A 99 -10.47 -6.33 2.07
CA ILE A 99 -9.49 -5.44 2.74
C ILE A 99 -10.03 -4.03 2.89
N LEU A 100 -10.66 -3.46 1.84
CA LEU A 100 -11.23 -2.12 1.90
C LEU A 100 -12.29 -2.01 3.01
N ASP A 101 -13.17 -3.01 3.12
CA ASP A 101 -14.20 -3.04 4.16
C ASP A 101 -13.58 -3.15 5.56
N LYS A 102 -12.56 -3.98 5.74
CA LYS A 102 -11.80 -4.09 7.00
C LYS A 102 -11.09 -2.79 7.35
N ARG A 103 -10.44 -2.13 6.39
CA ARG A 103 -9.80 -0.81 6.56
C ARG A 103 -10.82 0.23 7.02
N ASN A 104 -11.97 0.30 6.35
CA ASN A 104 -13.03 1.23 6.72
C ASN A 104 -13.54 0.99 8.15
N TYR A 105 -13.64 -0.28 8.54
CA TYR A 105 -13.98 -0.65 9.90
C TYR A 105 -12.89 -0.21 10.90
N ILE A 106 -11.61 -0.51 10.63
CA ILE A 106 -10.46 -0.11 11.46
C ILE A 106 -10.44 1.40 11.67
N VAL A 107 -10.52 2.17 10.59
CA VAL A 107 -10.36 3.62 10.61
C VAL A 107 -11.54 4.34 11.27
N HIS A 108 -12.77 3.90 11.01
CA HIS A 108 -13.95 4.69 11.39
C HIS A 108 -14.70 4.15 12.61
N LYS A 109 -14.58 2.86 12.91
CA LYS A 109 -15.50 2.15 13.79
C LYS A 109 -14.83 1.31 14.88
N TYR A 110 -13.64 0.76 14.65
CA TYR A 110 -13.06 -0.30 15.47
C TYR A 110 -13.05 0.02 16.97
N PHE A 111 -12.35 1.08 17.39
CA PHE A 111 -12.32 1.44 18.81
C PHE A 111 -13.66 1.89 19.36
N LYS A 112 -14.59 2.40 18.54
CA LYS A 112 -15.94 2.76 19.03
C LYS A 112 -16.77 1.54 19.39
N ILE A 113 -16.55 0.43 18.69
CA ILE A 113 -17.31 -0.81 18.83
C ILE A 113 -16.61 -1.80 19.77
N GLU A 114 -15.28 -1.81 19.78
CA GLU A 114 -14.47 -2.83 20.48
C GLU A 114 -13.76 -2.29 21.72
N ILE A 115 -14.10 -1.09 22.21
CA ILE A 115 -13.43 -0.48 23.37
C ILE A 115 -13.45 -1.38 24.60
N GLN A 116 -14.51 -2.17 24.79
CA GLN A 116 -14.66 -3.11 25.90
C GLN A 116 -13.55 -4.17 25.93
N LYS A 117 -12.94 -4.50 24.78
CA LYS A 117 -11.84 -5.46 24.71
C LYS A 117 -10.59 -4.95 25.44
N THR A 118 -10.44 -3.64 25.62
CA THR A 118 -9.30 -3.05 26.34
C THR A 118 -9.29 -3.35 27.84
N PHE A 119 -10.42 -3.79 28.42
CA PHE A 119 -10.51 -4.06 29.86
C PHE A 119 -10.01 -5.44 30.30
N THR A 120 -9.73 -6.35 29.35
CA THR A 120 -9.30 -7.73 29.68
C THR A 120 -8.07 -8.13 28.87
N ASP A 121 -7.21 -8.96 29.45
CA ASP A 121 -6.04 -9.50 28.75
C ASP A 121 -6.44 -10.29 27.49
N PHE A 122 -7.53 -11.06 27.58
CA PHE A 122 -8.10 -11.78 26.44
C PHE A 122 -8.54 -10.82 25.32
N GLY A 123 -9.32 -9.79 25.64
CA GLY A 123 -9.78 -8.81 24.66
C GLY A 123 -8.62 -8.05 24.01
N LYS A 124 -7.62 -7.63 24.79
CA LYS A 124 -6.39 -6.99 24.28
C LYS A 124 -5.67 -7.88 23.25
N LYS A 125 -5.55 -9.19 23.53
CA LYS A 125 -4.96 -10.17 22.59
C LYS A 125 -5.81 -10.37 21.33
N GLU A 126 -7.13 -10.35 21.44
CA GLU A 126 -8.01 -10.36 20.26
C GLU A 126 -7.81 -9.11 19.40
N MET A 127 -7.58 -7.95 20.01
CA MET A 127 -7.30 -6.72 19.26
C MET A 127 -5.97 -6.82 18.49
N LEU A 128 -4.91 -7.32 19.14
CA LEU A 128 -3.64 -7.56 18.47
C LEU A 128 -3.78 -8.58 17.33
N LYS A 129 -4.58 -9.63 17.53
CA LYS A 129 -4.86 -10.61 16.48
C LYS A 129 -5.54 -9.95 15.28
N TYR A 130 -6.57 -9.15 15.52
CA TYR A 130 -7.30 -8.49 14.45
C TYR A 130 -6.39 -7.57 13.61
N PHE A 131 -5.56 -6.74 14.27
CA PHE A 131 -4.62 -5.88 13.56
C PHE A 131 -3.51 -6.67 12.85
N GLY A 132 -2.94 -7.68 13.52
CA GLY A 132 -1.90 -8.52 12.94
C GLY A 132 -2.37 -9.29 11.70
N ASP A 133 -3.54 -9.92 11.77
CA ASP A 133 -4.14 -10.63 10.64
C ASP A 133 -4.41 -9.67 9.47
N PHE A 134 -4.93 -8.47 9.74
CA PHE A 134 -5.14 -7.45 8.71
C PHE A 134 -3.82 -7.00 8.05
N ILE A 135 -2.77 -6.77 8.84
CA ILE A 135 -1.45 -6.39 8.32
C ILE A 135 -0.89 -7.48 7.40
N ASP A 136 -0.98 -8.74 7.79
CA ASP A 136 -0.51 -9.87 6.98
C ASP A 136 -1.32 -10.01 5.68
N GLU A 137 -2.63 -9.78 5.74
CA GLU A 137 -3.51 -9.79 4.56
C GLU A 137 -3.14 -8.67 3.57
N VAL A 138 -2.91 -7.44 4.05
CA VAL A 138 -2.48 -6.31 3.22
C VAL A 138 -1.13 -6.59 2.57
N LYS A 139 -0.13 -7.06 3.33
CA LYS A 139 1.19 -7.42 2.79
C LYS A 139 1.11 -8.48 1.69
N ARG A 140 0.26 -9.49 1.89
CA ARG A 140 0.04 -10.54 0.89
C ARG A 140 -0.55 -9.97 -0.39
N ILE A 141 -1.60 -9.15 -0.29
CA ILE A 141 -2.23 -8.55 -1.47
C ILE A 141 -1.28 -7.60 -2.18
N ASP A 142 -0.53 -6.78 -1.45
CA ASP A 142 0.44 -5.86 -2.04
C ASP A 142 1.51 -6.62 -2.84
N SER A 143 2.02 -7.73 -2.28
CA SER A 143 2.93 -8.63 -3.01
C SER A 143 2.29 -9.24 -4.25
N GLU A 144 1.01 -9.60 -4.20
CA GLU A 144 0.29 -10.12 -5.36
C GLU A 144 0.10 -9.05 -6.44
N LEU A 145 -0.30 -7.83 -6.07
CA LEU A 145 -0.44 -6.68 -6.97
C LEU A 145 0.89 -6.33 -7.66
N ASN A 146 2.01 -6.43 -6.95
CA ASN A 146 3.34 -6.23 -7.54
C ASN A 146 3.61 -7.19 -8.71
N SER A 147 3.12 -8.43 -8.65
CA SER A 147 3.23 -9.36 -9.80
C SER A 147 2.47 -8.86 -11.03
N TYR A 148 1.28 -8.29 -10.85
CA TYR A 148 0.50 -7.70 -11.95
C TYR A 148 1.17 -6.43 -12.49
N TYR A 149 1.69 -5.59 -11.59
CA TYR A 149 2.45 -4.41 -11.94
C TYR A 149 3.65 -4.76 -12.82
N SER A 150 4.52 -5.67 -12.36
CA SER A 150 5.70 -6.10 -13.11
C SER A 150 5.35 -6.71 -14.47
N LYS A 151 4.29 -7.53 -14.55
CA LYS A 151 3.84 -8.09 -15.84
C LYS A 151 3.37 -6.99 -16.80
N TYR A 152 2.65 -6.00 -16.27
CA TYR A 152 2.12 -4.89 -17.05
C TYR A 152 3.23 -3.96 -17.56
N THR A 153 4.16 -3.54 -16.70
CA THR A 153 5.28 -2.65 -17.07
C THR A 153 6.22 -3.31 -18.07
N ASN A 154 6.53 -4.61 -17.88
CA ASN A 154 7.30 -5.38 -18.85
C ASN A 154 6.62 -5.43 -20.23
N LYS A 155 5.29 -5.64 -20.29
CA LYS A 155 4.53 -5.61 -21.55
C LYS A 155 4.58 -4.24 -22.23
N MET A 156 4.68 -3.17 -21.45
CA MET A 156 4.78 -1.79 -21.95
C MET A 156 6.22 -1.36 -22.26
N GLY A 157 7.20 -2.26 -22.16
CA GLY A 157 8.61 -1.99 -22.51
C GLY A 157 9.42 -1.29 -21.42
N LEU A 158 8.88 -1.17 -20.21
CA LEU A 158 9.59 -0.67 -19.03
C LEU A 158 10.14 -1.87 -18.23
N THR A 159 11.17 -2.52 -18.78
CA THR A 159 11.86 -3.62 -18.10
C THR A 159 12.77 -3.09 -17.00
N GLU A 160 13.16 -3.94 -16.03
CA GLU A 160 14.16 -3.57 -15.01
C GLU A 160 15.45 -3.03 -15.65
N GLN A 161 15.92 -3.69 -16.72
CA GLN A 161 17.05 -3.20 -17.50
C GLN A 161 16.81 -1.80 -18.06
N ARG A 162 15.61 -1.50 -18.58
CA ARG A 162 15.28 -0.17 -19.11
C ARG A 162 15.25 0.89 -18.00
N ILE A 163 14.80 0.52 -16.81
CA ILE A 163 14.84 1.40 -15.63
C ILE A 163 16.29 1.68 -15.21
N GLU A 164 17.14 0.65 -15.18
CA GLU A 164 18.57 0.79 -14.89
C GLU A 164 19.28 1.65 -15.93
N GLU A 165 18.96 1.48 -17.22
CA GLU A 165 19.47 2.32 -18.32
C GLU A 165 19.08 3.79 -18.11
N ILE A 166 17.79 4.08 -17.85
CA ILE A 166 17.30 5.44 -17.57
C ILE A 166 18.01 6.04 -16.35
N MET A 167 18.15 5.28 -15.26
CA MET A 167 18.86 5.73 -14.05
C MET A 167 20.34 6.00 -14.31
N THR A 168 20.97 5.22 -15.20
CA THR A 168 22.37 5.42 -15.59
C THR A 168 22.52 6.66 -16.48
N GLU A 169 21.60 6.86 -17.43
CA GLU A 169 21.54 8.05 -18.29
C GLU A 169 21.37 9.31 -17.44
N MET A 170 20.41 9.34 -16.51
CA MET A 170 20.19 10.47 -15.61
C MET A 170 21.42 10.81 -14.75
N LYS A 171 22.12 9.79 -14.22
CA LYS A 171 23.37 10.00 -13.48
C LYS A 171 24.45 10.61 -14.36
N LYS A 172 24.56 10.14 -15.61
CA LYS A 172 25.55 10.64 -16.56
C LYS A 172 25.27 12.09 -16.96
N GLU A 173 24.01 12.44 -17.23
CA GLU A 173 23.60 13.82 -17.53
C GLU A 173 23.99 14.79 -16.40
N GLU A 174 23.81 14.40 -15.13
CA GLU A 174 24.18 15.25 -14.00
C GLU A 174 25.69 15.38 -13.83
N LEU A 175 26.45 14.30 -14.05
CA LEU A 175 27.92 14.35 -14.04
C LEU A 175 28.48 15.22 -15.17
N ASP A 176 27.92 15.10 -16.38
CA ASP A 176 28.30 15.91 -17.53
C ASP A 176 27.95 17.39 -17.30
N ARG A 177 26.85 17.68 -16.60
CA ARG A 177 26.51 19.03 -16.16
C ARG A 177 27.60 19.59 -15.24
N ILE A 178 28.05 18.85 -14.22
CA ILE A 178 29.12 19.30 -13.30
C ILE A 178 30.43 19.61 -14.06
N ASN A 179 30.80 18.75 -15.01
CA ASN A 179 32.03 18.92 -15.79
C ASN A 179 31.97 20.12 -16.76
N ASN A 180 30.79 20.52 -17.22
CA ASN A 180 30.60 21.69 -18.10
C ASN A 180 30.55 23.03 -17.33
N TYR A 181 30.58 23.01 -16.00
CA TYR A 181 30.69 24.20 -15.14
C TYR A 181 32.06 24.30 -14.43
N SER A 182 33.01 23.41 -14.75
CA SER A 182 34.39 23.41 -14.25
C SER A 182 35.37 23.88 -15.32
#